data_AF-A0A920U9R7-F1
#
_entry.id   AF-A0A920U9R7-F1
#
_cell.length_a   1.000
_cell.length_b   1.000
_cell.length_c   1.000
_cell.angle_alpha   90.00
_cell.angle_beta   90.00
_cell.angle_gamma   90.00
#
_symmetry.space_group_name_H-M   'P 1'
#
loop_
_entity.id
_entity.type
_entity.pdbx_description
1 polymer ?
#
loop_
_entity_poly.entity_id
_entity_poly.type
_entity_poly.pdbx_seq_one_letter_code
_entity_poly.pdbx_strand_id
1 'polypeptide(L)'
;MARDRGLTVKVMDEAAIRRARLGGLLGVNRGSTQPARFVELTWTPKGRPKGTLALVGKGLTFDAGGLSIKSGQGMMDMKMDMGAPRRWWAPCR
;
A
#
# COMPACT_ATOMS: atom_id res chain seq x y z
N MET A 1 -8.32 11.13 13.24
CA MET A 1 -7.04 10.47 13.62
C MET A 1 -5.84 11.01 12.83
N ALA A 2 -5.75 10.82 11.50
CA ALA A 2 -4.56 11.26 10.72
C ALA A 2 -4.51 12.78 10.47
N ARG A 3 -5.65 13.37 10.06
CA ARG A 3 -5.78 14.83 9.83
C ARG A 3 -5.51 15.63 11.10
N ASP A 4 -5.97 15.13 12.24
CA ASP A 4 -5.80 15.76 13.57
C ASP A 4 -4.32 15.82 14.01
N ARG A 5 -3.44 15.07 13.34
CA ARG A 5 -1.99 15.07 13.59
C ARG A 5 -1.18 15.80 12.51
N GLY A 6 -1.84 16.57 11.64
CA GLY A 6 -1.19 17.35 10.58
C GLY A 6 -0.62 16.49 9.44
N LEU A 7 -1.12 15.27 9.25
CA LEU A 7 -0.80 14.44 8.08
C LEU A 7 -1.78 14.74 6.94
N THR A 8 -1.24 14.94 5.75
CA THR A 8 -2.01 14.94 4.50
C THR A 8 -2.29 13.50 4.10
N VAL A 9 -3.56 13.18 3.88
CA VAL A 9 -3.99 11.84 3.44
C VAL A 9 -4.55 11.96 2.03
N LYS A 10 -3.97 11.21 1.10
CA LYS A 10 -4.47 11.08 -0.27
C LYS A 10 -4.84 9.62 -0.52
N VAL A 11 -6.10 9.38 -0.86
CA VAL A 11 -6.60 8.05 -1.22
C VAL A 11 -6.86 8.05 -2.72
N MET A 12 -6.13 7.19 -3.44
CA MET A 12 -6.32 6.98 -4.87
C MET A 12 -7.29 5.82 -5.10
N ASP A 13 -8.33 6.09 -5.88
CA ASP A 13 -9.26 5.11 -6.39
C ASP A 13 -8.69 4.41 -7.64
N GLU A 14 -9.43 3.44 -8.18
CA GLU A 14 -8.98 2.66 -9.33
C GLU A 14 -8.68 3.54 -10.56
N ALA A 15 -9.49 4.57 -10.80
CA ALA A 15 -9.27 5.50 -11.91
C ALA A 15 -7.98 6.32 -11.72
N ALA A 16 -7.74 6.82 -10.51
CA ALA A 16 -6.50 7.52 -10.16
C ALA A 16 -5.28 6.60 -10.24
N ILE A 17 -5.39 5.35 -9.77
CA ILE A 17 -4.34 4.32 -9.86
C ILE A 17 -4.00 4.03 -11.32
N ARG A 18 -5.02 3.92 -12.19
CA ARG A 18 -4.84 3.72 -13.64
C ARG A 18 -4.14 4.90 -14.30
N ARG A 19 -4.56 6.14 -13.98
CA ARG A 19 -3.89 7.36 -14.45
C ARG A 19 -2.44 7.46 -13.94
N ALA A 20 -2.19 7.04 -12.71
CA ALA A 20 -0.87 6.99 -12.09
C ALA A 20 0.00 5.83 -12.60
N ARG A 21 -0.49 5.02 -13.56
CA ARG A 21 0.23 3.89 -14.18
C ARG A 21 0.72 2.84 -13.18
N LEU A 22 0.00 2.66 -12.07
CA LEU A 22 0.28 1.65 -11.05
C LEU A 22 -0.23 0.26 -11.49
N GLY A 23 0.23 -0.20 -12.64
CA GLY A 23 -0.24 -1.43 -13.30
C GLY A 23 -0.03 -2.69 -12.47
N GLY A 24 1.03 -2.75 -11.64
CA GLY A 24 1.27 -3.88 -10.75
C GLY A 24 0.15 -4.05 -9.70
N LEU A 25 -0.30 -2.94 -9.09
CA LEU A 25 -1.40 -2.96 -8.12
C LEU A 25 -2.72 -3.39 -8.79
N LEU A 26 -3.00 -2.86 -9.98
CA LEU A 26 -4.19 -3.24 -10.75
C LEU A 26 -4.13 -4.71 -11.16
N GLY A 27 -2.98 -5.19 -11.62
CA GLY A 27 -2.77 -6.59 -12.02
C GLY A 27 -3.08 -7.57 -10.90
N VAL A 28 -2.59 -7.30 -9.69
CA VAL A 28 -2.86 -8.12 -8.50
C VAL A 28 -4.32 -8.04 -8.08
N ASN A 29 -4.93 -6.85 -8.15
CA ASN A 29 -6.32 -6.64 -7.72
C ASN A 29 -7.37 -7.22 -8.69
N ARG A 30 -7.03 -7.53 -9.96
CA ARG A 30 -7.97 -8.08 -10.95
C ARG A 30 -8.70 -9.35 -10.51
N GLY A 31 -8.15 -10.11 -9.57
CA GLY A 31 -8.79 -11.30 -9.00
C GLY A 31 -9.75 -11.01 -7.83
N SER A 32 -9.91 -9.75 -7.42
CA SER A 32 -10.75 -9.35 -6.29
C SER A 32 -12.01 -8.62 -6.76
N THR A 33 -13.11 -8.80 -6.05
CA THR A 33 -14.33 -7.99 -6.23
C THR A 33 -14.23 -6.62 -5.56
N GLN A 34 -13.28 -6.44 -4.64
CA GLN A 34 -13.04 -5.17 -3.97
C GLN A 34 -12.06 -4.33 -4.78
N PRO A 35 -12.39 -3.05 -5.06
CA PRO A 35 -11.56 -2.22 -5.93
C PRO A 35 -10.24 -1.85 -5.24
N ALA A 36 -9.16 -1.80 -6.02
CA ALA A 36 -7.86 -1.37 -5.53
C ALA A 36 -7.91 0.04 -4.91
N ARG A 37 -7.15 0.22 -3.83
CA ARG A 37 -6.90 1.52 -3.20
C ARG A 37 -5.41 1.68 -2.95
N PHE A 38 -4.92 2.89 -3.18
CA PHE A 38 -3.56 3.27 -2.80
C PHE A 38 -3.64 4.49 -1.89
N VAL A 39 -3.07 4.38 -0.70
CA VAL A 39 -3.14 5.41 0.32
C VAL A 39 -1.75 6.01 0.52
N GLU A 40 -1.64 7.31 0.30
CA GLU A 40 -0.43 8.09 0.52
C GLU A 40 -0.64 8.98 1.75
N LEU A 41 0.30 8.91 2.68
CA LEU A 41 0.33 9.70 3.89
C LEU A 41 1.58 10.57 3.86
N THR A 42 1.41 11.88 3.87
CA THR A 42 2.52 12.83 3.82
C THR A 42 2.52 13.65 5.11
N TRP A 43 3.69 13.75 5.73
CA TRP A 43 3.93 14.66 6.85
C TRP A 43 5.14 15.51 6.56
N THR A 44 5.00 16.82 6.74
CA THR A 44 6.08 17.79 6.54
C THR A 44 6.31 18.55 7.85
N PRO A 45 7.52 18.45 8.45
CA PRO A 45 7.83 19.19 9.67
C PRO A 45 7.88 20.70 9.41
N LYS A 46 7.61 21.51 10.44
CA LYS A 46 7.86 22.95 10.40
C LYS A 46 9.37 23.21 10.45
N GLY A 47 9.91 23.98 9.50
CA GLY A 47 11.34 24.27 9.40
C GLY A 47 12.08 23.42 8.36
N ARG A 48 13.42 23.48 8.34
CA ARG A 48 14.24 22.75 7.35
C ARG A 48 14.28 21.25 7.70
N PRO A 49 13.77 20.35 6.83
CA PRO A 49 13.83 18.91 7.06
C PRO A 49 15.29 18.42 7.08
N LYS A 50 15.61 17.49 7.98
CA LYS A 50 16.94 16.85 8.05
C LYS A 50 17.14 15.74 7.02
N GLY A 51 16.06 15.31 6.36
CA GLY A 51 16.06 14.25 5.36
C GLY A 51 14.64 13.82 5.01
N THR A 52 14.52 12.93 4.03
CA THR A 52 13.26 12.37 3.55
C THR A 52 13.16 10.90 3.96
N LEU A 53 12.04 10.50 4.56
CA LEU A 53 11.74 9.11 4.90
C LEU A 53 10.48 8.68 4.15
N ALA A 54 10.59 7.63 3.34
CA ALA A 54 9.46 6.96 2.72
C ALA A 54 9.24 5.61 3.40
N LEU A 55 7.99 5.31 3.78
CA LEU A 55 7.59 4.01 4.27
C LEU A 55 6.62 3.41 3.27
N VAL A 56 6.91 2.20 2.79
CA VAL A 56 6.07 1.47 1.86
C VAL A 56 5.62 0.18 2.53
N GLY A 57 4.31 0.03 2.69
CA GLY A 57 3.71 -1.16 3.27
C GLY A 57 2.99 -2.01 2.23
N LYS A 58 3.00 -3.33 2.44
CA LYS A 58 2.15 -4.25 1.68
C LYS A 58 0.75 -4.27 2.32
N GLY A 59 -0.28 -3.98 1.54
CA GLY A 59 -1.66 -3.89 2.00
C GLY A 59 -2.59 -4.93 1.37
N LEU A 60 -2.14 -6.18 1.18
CA LEU A 60 -3.01 -7.25 0.69
C LEU A 60 -3.86 -7.76 1.85
N THR A 61 -5.16 -7.52 1.80
CA THR A 61 -6.10 -7.94 2.87
C THR A 61 -6.27 -9.45 2.93
N PHE A 62 -6.05 -10.13 1.81
CA PHE A 62 -6.05 -11.59 1.72
C PHE A 62 -5.28 -12.03 0.47
N ASP A 63 -4.39 -13.01 0.61
CA ASP A 63 -3.63 -13.59 -0.51
C ASP A 63 -4.03 -15.05 -0.76
N ALA A 64 -4.93 -15.26 -1.72
CA ALA A 64 -5.27 -16.60 -2.21
C ALA A 64 -4.17 -17.22 -3.11
N GLY A 65 -3.20 -16.43 -3.59
CA GLY A 65 -2.19 -16.81 -4.58
C GLY A 65 -2.55 -16.50 -6.03
N GLY A 66 -3.80 -16.10 -6.32
CA GLY A 66 -4.25 -15.78 -7.68
C GLY A 66 -4.26 -17.02 -8.58
N LEU A 67 -3.73 -16.90 -9.80
CA LEU A 67 -3.58 -18.04 -10.72
C LEU A 67 -2.70 -19.15 -10.14
N SER A 68 -1.72 -18.79 -9.31
CA SER A 68 -0.91 -19.72 -8.53
C SER A 68 -1.56 -19.95 -7.17
N ILE A 69 -2.71 -20.63 -7.19
CA ILE A 69 -3.52 -20.85 -6.01
C ILE A 69 -2.71 -21.55 -4.91
N LYS A 70 -2.77 -21.02 -3.68
CA LYS A 70 -2.13 -21.67 -2.54
C LYS A 70 -2.91 -22.93 -2.16
N SER A 71 -2.20 -23.94 -1.65
CA SER A 71 -2.85 -25.10 -1.01
C SER A 71 -3.63 -24.64 0.23
N GLY A 72 -4.65 -25.41 0.64
CA GLY A 72 -5.51 -25.04 1.78
C GLY A 72 -4.72 -24.68 3.05
N GLN A 73 -3.66 -25.45 3.35
CA GLN A 73 -2.77 -25.18 4.48
C GLN A 73 -2.02 -23.85 4.33
N GLY A 74 -1.56 -23.52 3.12
CA GLY A 74 -0.84 -22.28 2.83
C GLY A 74 -1.73 -21.03 2.79
N MET A 75 -3.05 -21.20 2.85
CA MET A 75 -4.03 -20.11 2.79
C MET A 75 -4.50 -19.64 4.18
N MET A 76 -4.39 -20.48 5.22
CA MET A 76 -4.95 -20.24 6.55
C MET A 76 -4.48 -18.94 7.21
N ASP A 77 -3.21 -18.56 6.99
CA ASP A 77 -2.58 -17.40 7.63
C ASP A 77 -2.55 -16.14 6.74
N MET A 78 -3.08 -16.21 5.52
CA MET A 78 -2.92 -15.15 4.52
C MET A 78 -3.77 -13.90 4.77
N LYS A 79 -4.63 -13.90 5.79
CA LYS A 79 -5.23 -12.68 6.34
C LYS A 79 -4.18 -11.74 6.96
N MET A 80 -3.01 -12.26 7.34
CA MET A 80 -1.92 -11.49 7.95
C MET A 80 -0.99 -10.86 6.91
N ASP A 81 -1.24 -11.05 5.61
CA ASP A 81 -0.39 -10.56 4.52
C ASP A 81 -0.49 -9.04 4.24
N MET A 82 -1.16 -8.33 5.16
CA MET A 82 -1.19 -6.87 5.29
C MET A 82 -0.27 -6.33 6.40
N GLY A 83 0.36 -7.21 7.19
CA GLY A 83 1.08 -6.85 8.42
C GLY A 83 2.44 -6.18 8.23
N ALA A 84 2.85 -5.85 7.01
CA ALA A 84 4.21 -5.40 6.74
C ALA A 84 4.30 -3.90 6.40
N PRO A 85 4.57 -3.00 7.37
CA PRO A 85 5.32 -1.79 7.12
C PRO A 85 6.81 -2.13 7.22
N ARG A 86 7.38 -2.73 6.17
CA ARG A 86 8.82 -3.02 6.16
C ARG A 86 9.55 -1.71 5.89
N ARG A 87 10.41 -1.28 6.83
CA ARG A 87 11.24 -0.08 6.71
C ARG A 87 12.16 -0.20 5.49
N TRP A 88 11.80 0.48 4.41
CA TRP A 88 12.69 0.68 3.27
C TRP A 88 13.39 2.03 3.44
N TRP A 89 14.67 2.00 3.80
CA TRP A 89 15.53 3.17 3.70
C TRP A 89 15.96 3.30 2.24
N ALA A 90 15.34 4.23 1.52
CA ALA A 90 15.85 4.74 0.26
C ALA A 90 16.08 6.25 0.45
N PRO A 91 17.33 6.75 0.37
CA PRO A 91 17.55 8.17 0.29
C PRO A 91 16.99 8.66 -1.06
N CYS A 92 15.81 9.28 -1.04
CA CYS A 92 15.37 10.11 -2.15
C CYS A 92 16.28 11.34 -2.19
N ARG A 93 17.08 11.45 -3.27
CA ARG A 93 17.73 12.70 -3.66
C ARG A 93 16.69 13.72 -4.10
#